data_AF-A0A0G0B9J7-F1
#
_entry.id   AF-A0A0G0B9J7-F1
#
_cell.length_a   1.000
_cell.length_b   1.000
_cell.length_c   1.000
_cell.angle_alpha   90.00
_cell.angle_beta   90.00
_cell.angle_gamma   90.00
#
_symmetry.space_group_name_H-M   'P 1'
#
loop_
_entity.id
_entity.type
_entity.pdbx_description
1 polymer ?
#
loop_
_entity_poly.entity_id
_entity_poly.type
_entity_poly.pdbx_seq_one_letter_code
_entity_poly.pdbx_strand_id
1 'polypeptide(L)'
;MKTKFFVVFIVVTVIVVGGLGVFVNRDTSGPSKYDGLAKALKDKGAEFYGAFWCPHCQEQKAEFGTSKKYLPYIECANTDNTVKQICIDEKIEGYPTWRFKDGITINSEKEPLICEIKTDKNVGPEFCKDRSSQYYRTWIFPDYGFSVRSPIDPIKDGIIWKFPSGAEASGKMPLSSLAEQIQFSLPQ
;
A
#
# COMPACT_ATOMS: atom_id res chain seq x y z
N MET A 1 -3.48 64.81 -5.03
CA MET A 1 -3.70 63.80 -6.10
C MET A 1 -2.90 62.51 -5.90
N LYS A 2 -1.64 62.55 -5.43
CA LYS A 2 -0.76 61.37 -5.29
C LYS A 2 -1.23 60.30 -4.30
N THR A 3 -1.85 60.70 -3.18
CA THR A 3 -2.29 59.77 -2.12
C THR A 3 -3.45 58.87 -2.55
N LYS A 4 -4.39 59.38 -3.36
CA LYS A 4 -5.53 58.58 -3.86
C LYS A 4 -5.08 57.53 -4.87
N PHE A 5 -4.11 57.85 -5.74
CA PHE A 5 -3.50 56.89 -6.65
C PHE A 5 -2.72 55.79 -5.91
N PHE A 6 -2.01 56.14 -4.83
CA PHE A 6 -1.26 55.18 -4.03
C PHE A 6 -2.16 54.17 -3.30
N VAL A 7 -3.29 54.64 -2.74
CA VAL A 7 -4.29 53.77 -2.10
C VAL A 7 -4.94 52.82 -3.11
N VAL A 8 -5.29 53.32 -4.31
CA VAL A 8 -5.83 52.47 -5.38
C VAL A 8 -4.83 51.41 -5.81
N PHE A 9 -3.54 51.74 -5.91
CA PHE A 9 -2.50 50.78 -6.30
C PHE A 9 -2.31 49.67 -5.26
N ILE A 10 -2.35 50.00 -3.97
CA ILE A 10 -2.28 49.01 -2.87
C ILE A 10 -3.48 48.07 -2.91
N VAL A 11 -4.69 48.61 -3.07
CA VAL A 11 -5.93 47.80 -3.12
C VAL A 11 -5.91 46.86 -4.33
N VAL A 12 -5.51 47.33 -5.51
CA VAL A 12 -5.37 46.49 -6.70
C VAL A 12 -4.32 45.40 -6.50
N THR A 13 -3.18 45.72 -5.89
CA THR A 13 -2.12 44.73 -5.61
C THR A 13 -2.61 43.65 -4.63
N VAL A 14 -3.35 44.03 -3.58
CA VAL A 14 -3.94 43.08 -2.63
C VAL A 14 -5.00 42.19 -3.30
N ILE A 15 -5.83 42.74 -4.19
CA ILE A 15 -6.82 41.96 -4.95
C ILE A 15 -6.14 41.01 -5.93
N VAL A 16 -5.06 41.44 -6.60
CA VAL A 16 -4.30 40.60 -7.54
C VAL A 16 -3.58 39.49 -6.80
N VAL A 17 -2.91 39.77 -5.67
CA VAL A 17 -2.21 38.76 -4.85
C VAL A 17 -3.21 37.83 -4.16
N GLY A 18 -4.32 38.36 -3.64
CA GLY A 18 -5.40 37.56 -3.07
C GLY A 18 -6.09 36.69 -4.12
N GLY A 19 -6.33 37.23 -5.31
CA GLY A 19 -6.88 36.51 -6.45
C GLY A 19 -5.95 35.41 -6.95
N LEU A 20 -4.66 35.71 -7.15
CA LEU A 20 -3.64 34.72 -7.50
C LEU A 20 -3.55 33.62 -6.44
N GLY A 21 -3.48 33.99 -5.15
CA GLY A 21 -3.43 33.03 -4.04
C GLY A 21 -4.60 32.05 -3.99
N VAL A 22 -5.81 32.50 -4.37
CA VAL A 22 -7.00 31.62 -4.50
C VAL A 22 -6.92 30.73 -5.74
N PHE A 23 -6.31 31.19 -6.84
CA PHE A 23 -6.14 30.38 -8.06
C PHE A 23 -5.05 29.32 -7.94
N VAL A 24 -3.96 29.56 -7.19
CA VAL A 24 -2.90 28.55 -6.99
C VAL A 24 -3.31 27.46 -5.98
N ASN A 25 -4.26 27.75 -5.09
CA ASN A 25 -4.81 26.81 -4.10
C ASN A 25 -6.10 26.10 -4.54
N ARG A 26 -6.41 26.08 -5.84
CA ARG A 26 -7.45 25.18 -6.34
C ARG A 26 -6.91 23.76 -6.28
N ASP A 27 -7.08 23.11 -5.14
CA ASP A 27 -7.14 21.66 -5.05
C ASP A 27 -8.10 21.21 -6.15
N THR A 28 -7.58 20.47 -7.12
CA THR A 28 -8.32 19.88 -8.23
C THR A 28 -9.36 18.94 -7.64
N SER A 29 -10.54 19.50 -7.34
CA SER A 29 -11.61 18.90 -6.54
C SER A 29 -12.47 17.93 -7.36
N GLY A 30 -11.87 17.33 -8.40
CA GLY A 30 -12.44 16.20 -9.12
C GLY A 30 -12.02 14.88 -8.46
N PRO A 31 -12.78 13.79 -8.66
CA PRO A 31 -12.34 12.45 -8.27
C PRO A 31 -10.97 12.14 -8.86
N SER A 32 -10.04 11.65 -8.04
CA SER A 32 -8.74 11.20 -8.55
C SER A 32 -8.89 9.86 -9.28
N LYS A 33 -8.01 9.58 -10.25
CA LYS A 33 -8.02 8.36 -11.08
C LYS A 33 -8.22 7.10 -10.23
N TYR A 34 -7.61 7.01 -9.05
CA TYR A 34 -7.65 5.81 -8.22
C TYR A 34 -8.61 5.86 -7.03
N ASP A 35 -9.54 6.82 -6.98
CA ASP A 35 -10.52 6.91 -5.89
C ASP A 35 -11.41 5.67 -5.82
N GLY A 36 -11.83 5.16 -6.99
CA GLY A 36 -12.65 3.94 -7.08
C GLY A 36 -11.93 2.72 -6.53
N LEU A 37 -10.67 2.50 -6.95
CA LEU A 37 -9.86 1.39 -6.46
C LEU A 37 -9.61 1.49 -4.95
N ALA A 38 -9.18 2.66 -4.45
CA ALA A 38 -8.85 2.83 -3.05
C ALA A 38 -10.05 2.60 -2.12
N LYS A 39 -11.24 3.07 -2.52
CA LYS A 39 -12.49 2.80 -1.80
C LYS A 39 -12.88 1.32 -1.90
N ALA A 40 -12.81 0.73 -3.08
CA ALA A 40 -13.15 -0.67 -3.30
C ALA A 40 -12.26 -1.62 -2.47
N LEU A 41 -10.95 -1.34 -2.36
CA LEU A 41 -10.05 -2.08 -1.48
C LEU A 41 -10.57 -2.10 -0.04
N LYS A 42 -10.94 -0.93 0.49
CA LYS A 42 -11.51 -0.81 1.84
C LYS A 42 -12.85 -1.54 1.95
N ASP A 43 -13.76 -1.35 1.00
CA ASP A 43 -15.11 -1.93 1.03
C ASP A 43 -15.08 -3.47 0.91
N LYS A 44 -14.08 -4.01 0.21
CA LYS A 44 -13.83 -5.45 0.08
C LYS A 44 -13.05 -6.06 1.25
N GLY A 45 -12.69 -5.26 2.24
CA GLY A 45 -11.98 -5.73 3.43
C GLY A 45 -10.51 -6.05 3.18
N ALA A 46 -9.87 -5.35 2.24
CA ALA A 46 -8.41 -5.34 2.18
C ALA A 46 -7.86 -4.50 3.33
N GLU A 47 -6.67 -4.86 3.81
CA GLU A 47 -5.97 -4.17 4.88
C GLU A 47 -4.54 -3.87 4.43
N PHE A 48 -4.10 -2.63 4.66
CA PHE A 48 -2.77 -2.16 4.29
C PHE A 48 -2.00 -1.73 5.54
N TYR A 49 -1.16 -2.62 6.05
CA TYR A 49 -0.29 -2.38 7.18
C TYR A 49 1.01 -1.68 6.74
N GLY A 50 1.37 -0.62 7.43
CA GLY A 50 2.64 0.05 7.21
C GLY A 50 3.03 0.98 8.35
N ALA A 51 4.18 1.64 8.19
CA ALA A 51 4.65 2.66 9.11
C ALA A 51 4.78 4.01 8.42
N PHE A 52 4.53 5.11 9.14
CA PHE A 52 4.66 6.47 8.58
C PHE A 52 6.07 6.77 8.05
N TRP A 53 7.10 6.20 8.67
CA TRP A 53 8.51 6.35 8.30
C TRP A 53 8.97 5.36 7.21
N CYS A 54 8.14 4.39 6.83
CA CYS A 54 8.54 3.32 5.90
C CYS A 54 8.57 3.86 4.45
N PRO A 55 9.74 3.87 3.79
CA PRO A 55 9.88 4.44 2.44
C PRO A 55 9.05 3.68 1.40
N HIS A 56 9.05 2.34 1.44
CA HIS A 56 8.23 1.54 0.53
C HIS A 56 6.72 1.73 0.73
N CYS A 57 6.30 2.06 1.95
CA CYS A 57 4.91 2.39 2.26
C CYS A 57 4.53 3.75 1.69
N GLN A 58 5.45 4.72 1.73
CA GLN A 58 5.27 6.02 1.10
C GLN A 58 5.22 5.90 -0.42
N GLU A 59 6.08 5.07 -1.03
CA GLU A 59 6.02 4.75 -2.46
C GLU A 59 4.68 4.11 -2.84
N GLN A 60 4.23 3.09 -2.11
CA GLN A 60 2.93 2.46 -2.33
C GLN A 60 1.79 3.48 -2.28
N LYS A 61 1.79 4.37 -1.27
CA LYS A 61 0.81 5.45 -1.14
C LYS A 61 0.89 6.48 -2.27
N ALA A 62 2.10 6.75 -2.77
CA ALA A 62 2.32 7.71 -3.85
C ALA A 62 1.70 7.24 -5.17
N GLU A 63 1.67 5.93 -5.45
CA GLU A 63 1.00 5.35 -6.62
C GLU A 63 -0.51 5.69 -6.65
N PHE A 64 -1.14 5.89 -5.48
CA PHE A 64 -2.53 6.31 -5.37
C PHE A 64 -2.73 7.83 -5.43
N GLY A 65 -1.67 8.64 -5.43
CA GLY A 65 -1.76 10.10 -5.44
C GLY A 65 -2.65 10.65 -4.31
N THR A 66 -3.64 11.49 -4.64
CA THR A 66 -4.58 12.04 -3.66
C THR A 66 -5.61 11.02 -3.17
N SER A 67 -5.79 9.90 -3.88
CA SER A 67 -6.69 8.79 -3.48
C SER A 67 -6.18 8.02 -2.28
N LYS A 68 -4.91 8.21 -1.87
CA LYS A 68 -4.32 7.54 -0.70
C LYS A 68 -5.09 7.75 0.60
N LYS A 69 -5.89 8.82 0.70
CA LYS A 69 -6.78 9.12 1.84
C LYS A 69 -7.91 8.10 2.02
N TYR A 70 -8.23 7.34 0.97
CA TYR A 70 -9.28 6.31 1.01
C TYR A 70 -8.74 4.91 1.30
N LEU A 71 -7.41 4.72 1.29
CA LEU A 71 -6.80 3.42 1.50
C LEU A 71 -7.16 2.86 2.88
N PRO A 72 -7.33 1.54 3.01
CA PRO A 72 -7.51 0.86 4.29
C PRO A 72 -6.18 0.75 5.05
N TYR A 73 -5.53 1.89 5.29
CA TYR A 73 -4.21 1.95 5.91
C TYR A 73 -4.29 1.81 7.42
N ILE A 74 -3.49 0.89 7.96
CA ILE A 74 -3.32 0.64 9.39
C ILE A 74 -1.88 1.04 9.76
N GLU A 75 -1.78 2.06 10.61
CA GLU A 75 -0.49 2.55 11.09
C GLU A 75 0.07 1.62 12.17
N CYS A 76 1.22 1.02 11.91
CA CYS A 76 1.90 0.07 12.78
C CYS A 76 2.99 0.68 13.66
N ALA A 77 3.39 1.93 13.47
CA ALA A 77 4.42 2.56 14.29
C ALA A 77 3.86 3.62 15.24
N ASN A 78 4.34 3.60 16.48
CA ASN A 78 4.25 4.71 17.42
C ASN A 78 5.21 5.83 17.03
N THR A 79 5.05 7.00 17.63
CA THR A 79 5.91 8.18 17.34
C THR A 79 7.39 7.96 17.71
N ASP A 80 7.67 7.02 18.61
CA ASP A 80 9.03 6.57 18.99
C ASP A 80 9.53 5.41 18.13
N ASN A 81 8.83 5.09 17.04
CA ASN A 81 9.08 3.99 16.11
C ASN A 81 8.90 2.58 16.69
N THR A 82 8.39 2.42 17.91
CA THR A 82 7.99 1.10 18.42
C THR A 82 6.76 0.57 17.67
N VAL A 83 6.61 -0.76 17.59
CA VAL A 83 5.48 -1.40 16.89
C VAL A 83 4.23 -1.29 17.76
N LYS A 84 3.10 -0.91 17.16
CA LYS A 84 1.80 -0.87 17.84
C LYS A 84 1.24 -2.26 18.08
N GLN A 85 0.52 -2.41 19.19
CA GLN A 85 -0.07 -3.68 19.62
C GLN A 85 -0.92 -4.33 18.52
N ILE A 86 -1.73 -3.56 17.80
CA ILE A 86 -2.54 -4.08 16.69
C ILE A 86 -1.72 -4.85 15.65
N CYS A 87 -0.51 -4.39 15.31
CA CYS A 87 0.34 -5.07 14.33
C CYS A 87 1.15 -6.23 14.93
N ILE A 88 1.37 -6.22 16.25
CA ILE A 88 1.93 -7.36 16.99
C ILE A 88 0.91 -8.50 17.03
N ASP A 89 -0.34 -8.20 17.40
CA ASP A 89 -1.44 -9.17 17.48
C ASP A 89 -1.72 -9.79 16.11
N GLU A 90 -1.68 -8.95 15.08
CA GLU A 90 -1.81 -9.37 13.69
C GLU A 90 -0.54 -10.01 13.12
N LYS A 91 0.56 -10.14 13.87
CA LYS A 91 1.80 -10.80 13.43
C LYS A 91 2.44 -10.18 12.18
N ILE A 92 2.34 -8.86 12.02
CA ILE A 92 2.94 -8.14 10.90
C ILE A 92 4.44 -8.00 11.14
N GLU A 93 5.27 -8.64 10.30
CA GLU A 93 6.73 -8.64 10.48
C GLU A 93 7.49 -7.68 9.55
N GLY A 94 6.78 -7.02 8.63
CA GLY A 94 7.38 -6.16 7.62
C GLY A 94 6.37 -5.21 6.98
N TYR A 95 6.88 -4.20 6.28
CA TYR A 95 6.06 -3.18 5.63
C TYR A 95 6.56 -2.88 4.21
N PRO A 96 5.66 -2.54 3.26
CA PRO A 96 4.21 -2.64 3.38
C PRO A 96 3.75 -4.11 3.43
N THR A 97 2.64 -4.36 4.12
CA THR A 97 1.97 -5.67 4.13
C THR A 97 0.50 -5.50 3.77
N TRP A 98 0.01 -6.33 2.86
CA TRP A 98 -1.38 -6.36 2.43
C TRP A 98 -2.05 -7.67 2.84
N ARG A 99 -3.27 -7.57 3.34
CA ARG A 99 -4.18 -8.70 3.55
C ARG A 99 -5.49 -8.46 2.82
N PHE A 100 -6.12 -9.55 2.42
CA PHE A 100 -7.40 -9.54 1.73
C PHE A 100 -8.33 -10.55 2.40
N LYS A 101 -9.58 -10.14 2.59
CA LYS A 101 -10.62 -10.97 3.22
C LYS A 101 -10.71 -12.37 2.62
N ASP A 102 -10.65 -12.46 1.29
CA ASP A 102 -10.83 -13.71 0.54
C ASP A 102 -9.51 -14.46 0.26
N GLY A 103 -8.38 -13.98 0.81
CA GLY A 103 -7.05 -14.53 0.55
C GLY A 103 -6.35 -13.91 -0.66
N ILE A 104 -5.28 -14.55 -1.13
CA ILE A 104 -4.44 -14.04 -2.23
C ILE A 104 -4.45 -15.02 -3.39
N THR A 105 -4.67 -14.54 -4.60
CA THR A 105 -4.51 -15.33 -5.83
C THR A 105 -3.31 -14.84 -6.61
N ILE A 106 -2.41 -15.76 -6.96
CA ILE A 106 -1.25 -15.50 -7.81
C ILE A 106 -1.36 -16.35 -9.08
N ASN A 107 -1.19 -15.73 -10.24
CA ASN A 107 -1.09 -16.43 -11.52
C ASN A 107 0.38 -16.46 -11.93
N SER A 108 1.02 -17.63 -11.92
CA SER A 108 2.43 -17.78 -12.32
C SER A 108 2.68 -19.12 -13.00
N GLU A 109 3.33 -19.07 -14.16
CA GLU A 109 3.81 -20.25 -14.89
C GLU A 109 5.05 -20.87 -14.22
N LYS A 110 5.77 -20.09 -13.42
CA LYS A 110 7.01 -20.52 -12.74
C LYS A 110 6.69 -20.96 -11.32
N GLU A 111 7.38 -22.00 -10.87
CA GLU A 111 7.31 -22.41 -9.47
C GLU A 111 7.92 -21.34 -8.56
N PRO A 112 7.32 -21.08 -7.39
CA PRO A 112 7.89 -20.19 -6.40
C PRO A 112 9.08 -20.84 -5.68
N LEU A 113 10.00 -20.01 -5.21
CA LEU A 113 10.93 -20.41 -4.17
C LEU A 113 10.20 -20.39 -2.83
N ILE A 114 10.40 -21.42 -2.01
CA ILE A 114 9.70 -21.59 -0.73
C ILE A 114 10.68 -21.45 0.42
N CYS A 115 10.31 -20.64 1.40
CA CYS A 115 11.02 -20.50 2.67
C CYS A 115 10.15 -21.04 3.80
N GLU A 116 10.66 -22.06 4.49
CA GLU A 116 10.02 -22.63 5.68
C GLU A 116 9.96 -21.63 6.83
N ILE A 117 9.03 -21.87 7.77
CA ILE A 117 8.91 -21.12 9.02
C ILE A 117 10.21 -21.25 9.81
N LYS A 118 10.76 -20.12 10.27
CA LYS A 118 11.99 -20.12 11.07
C LYS A 118 11.91 -19.17 12.24
N THR A 119 12.36 -19.66 13.38
CA THR A 119 12.59 -18.85 14.57
C THR A 119 13.88 -18.03 14.45
N ASP A 120 14.88 -18.51 13.69
CA ASP A 120 16.13 -17.79 13.40
C ASP A 120 16.23 -17.46 11.90
N LYS A 121 16.21 -16.16 11.58
CA LYS A 121 16.30 -15.62 10.21
C LYS A 121 17.66 -15.84 9.55
N ASN A 122 18.71 -16.20 10.31
CA ASN A 122 20.06 -16.42 9.80
C ASN A 122 20.31 -17.85 9.30
N VAL A 123 19.37 -18.77 9.52
CA VAL A 123 19.55 -20.19 9.20
C VAL A 123 18.83 -20.53 7.91
N GLY A 124 19.51 -21.10 6.91
CA GLY A 124 18.95 -21.71 5.70
C GLY A 124 19.34 -21.01 4.39
N PRO A 125 18.59 -21.22 3.28
CA PRO A 125 19.05 -20.79 1.97
C PRO A 125 19.19 -19.26 1.88
N GLU A 126 20.25 -18.78 1.22
CA GLU A 126 20.54 -17.34 1.12
C GLU A 126 19.36 -16.55 0.52
N PHE A 127 18.64 -17.11 -0.45
CA PHE A 127 17.47 -16.46 -1.05
C PHE A 127 16.29 -16.27 -0.09
N CYS A 128 16.30 -16.94 1.07
CA CYS A 128 15.31 -16.82 2.15
C CYS A 128 15.72 -15.84 3.24
N LYS A 129 16.95 -15.32 3.20
CA LYS A 129 17.41 -14.28 4.10
C LYS A 129 16.50 -13.07 4.03
N ASP A 130 16.12 -12.54 5.18
CA ASP A 130 15.19 -11.41 5.36
C ASP A 130 13.74 -11.62 4.84
N ARG A 131 13.45 -12.75 4.18
CA ARG A 131 12.12 -13.09 3.63
C ARG A 131 11.39 -14.13 4.46
N SER A 132 12.13 -14.95 5.20
CA SER A 132 11.58 -15.95 6.12
C SER A 132 10.72 -15.29 7.20
N SER A 133 9.60 -15.92 7.52
CA SER A 133 8.70 -15.52 8.59
C SER A 133 8.82 -16.49 9.77
N GLN A 134 8.62 -15.97 10.98
CA GLN A 134 8.53 -16.82 12.18
C GLN A 134 7.12 -17.39 12.38
N TYR A 135 6.13 -16.91 11.63
CA TYR A 135 4.72 -17.30 11.76
C TYR A 135 4.20 -18.05 10.54
N TYR A 136 4.80 -17.82 9.37
CA TYR A 136 4.28 -18.27 8.08
C TYR A 136 5.36 -18.94 7.22
N ARG A 137 4.93 -19.82 6.33
CA ARG A 137 5.75 -20.21 5.19
C ARG A 137 5.68 -19.09 4.16
N THR A 138 6.78 -18.84 3.44
CA THR A 138 6.87 -17.75 2.44
C THR A 138 7.07 -18.33 1.05
N TRP A 139 6.25 -17.89 0.10
CA TRP A 139 6.34 -18.18 -1.33
C TRP A 139 6.83 -16.95 -2.08
N ILE A 140 7.89 -17.11 -2.86
CA ILE A 140 8.53 -16.05 -3.63
C ILE A 140 8.39 -16.42 -5.11
N PHE A 141 7.44 -15.77 -5.77
CA PHE A 141 7.23 -15.96 -7.21
C PHE A 141 8.21 -15.08 -7.99
N PRO A 142 9.02 -15.64 -8.93
CA PRO A 142 10.06 -14.89 -9.61
C PRO A 142 9.58 -13.64 -10.38
N ASP A 143 8.33 -13.67 -10.86
CA ASP A 143 7.75 -12.60 -11.67
C ASP A 143 7.02 -11.54 -10.82
N TYR A 144 7.02 -11.68 -9.49
CA TYR A 144 6.33 -10.78 -8.58
C TYR A 144 7.35 -10.04 -7.70
N GLY A 145 7.16 -8.73 -7.55
CA GLY A 145 7.99 -7.86 -6.70
C GLY A 145 7.69 -7.98 -5.19
N PHE A 146 6.80 -8.89 -4.79
CA PHE A 146 6.42 -9.15 -3.41
C PHE A 146 6.38 -10.65 -3.16
N SER A 147 6.41 -11.03 -1.88
CA SER A 147 6.27 -12.42 -1.45
C SER A 147 4.89 -12.66 -0.83
N VAL A 148 4.39 -13.89 -0.92
CA VAL A 148 3.17 -14.29 -0.20
C VAL A 148 3.55 -15.13 1.00
N ARG A 149 3.07 -14.76 2.17
CA ARG A 149 3.23 -15.50 3.41
C ARG A 149 1.89 -16.09 3.80
N SER A 150 1.85 -17.37 4.18
CA SER A 150 0.60 -18.05 4.47
C SER A 150 0.70 -19.02 5.64
N PRO A 151 -0.36 -19.14 6.46
CA PRO A 151 -0.42 -20.12 7.55
C PRO A 151 -0.59 -21.57 7.09
N ILE A 152 -1.11 -21.78 5.87
CA ILE A 152 -1.27 -23.11 5.26
C ILE A 152 -0.90 -23.04 3.77
N ASP A 153 -0.73 -24.21 3.16
CA ASP A 153 -0.34 -24.29 1.76
C ASP A 153 -1.44 -23.80 0.80
N PRO A 154 -1.08 -23.16 -0.31
CA PRO A 154 -2.03 -22.73 -1.33
C PRO A 154 -2.63 -23.93 -2.06
N ILE A 155 -3.85 -23.76 -2.56
CA ILE A 155 -4.41 -24.67 -3.57
C ILE A 155 -3.86 -24.26 -4.93
N LYS A 156 -3.20 -25.18 -5.62
CA LYS A 156 -2.68 -24.96 -6.97
C LYS A 156 -3.56 -25.64 -8.02
N ASP A 157 -3.95 -24.88 -9.03
CA ASP A 157 -4.68 -25.37 -10.21
C ASP A 157 -4.05 -24.78 -11.48
N GLY A 158 -3.25 -25.59 -12.17
CA GLY A 158 -2.41 -25.14 -13.28
C GLY A 158 -1.43 -24.05 -12.82
N ILE A 159 -1.59 -22.84 -13.38
CA ILE A 159 -0.77 -21.65 -13.06
C ILE A 159 -1.36 -20.82 -11.91
N ILE A 160 -2.53 -21.19 -11.39
CA ILE A 160 -3.26 -20.42 -10.39
C ILE A 160 -2.90 -20.97 -9.00
N TRP A 161 -2.44 -20.08 -8.13
CA TRP A 161 -2.11 -20.35 -6.73
C TRP A 161 -3.06 -19.57 -5.84
N LYS A 162 -3.93 -20.29 -5.12
CA LYS A 162 -4.93 -19.70 -4.22
C LYS A 162 -4.49 -19.88 -2.78
N PHE A 163 -4.07 -18.79 -2.16
CA PHE A 163 -3.78 -18.70 -0.74
C PHE A 163 -5.07 -18.37 0.02
N PRO A 164 -5.27 -18.96 1.21
CA PRO A 164 -6.46 -18.75 2.01
C PRO A 164 -6.53 -17.33 2.60
N SER A 165 -7.69 -17.02 3.20
CA SER A 165 -7.80 -15.91 4.14
C SER A 165 -6.76 -16.03 5.26
N GLY A 166 -6.18 -14.91 5.69
CA GLY A 166 -5.06 -14.87 6.63
C GLY A 166 -3.67 -14.97 5.98
N ALA A 167 -3.59 -15.23 4.67
CA ALA A 167 -2.37 -15.00 3.92
C ALA A 167 -2.10 -13.49 3.75
N GLU A 168 -0.83 -13.12 3.67
CA GLU A 168 -0.40 -11.74 3.49
C GLU A 168 0.60 -11.60 2.35
N ALA A 169 0.50 -10.49 1.61
CA ALA A 169 1.50 -10.08 0.63
C ALA A 169 2.48 -9.14 1.33
N SER A 170 3.73 -9.56 1.44
CA SER A 170 4.82 -8.79 2.04
C SER A 170 5.65 -8.14 0.94
N GLY A 171 5.64 -6.80 0.90
CA GLY A 171 6.28 -5.98 -0.12
C GLY A 171 5.28 -5.12 -0.90
N LYS A 172 5.81 -4.18 -1.69
CA LYS A 172 4.99 -3.27 -2.50
C LYS A 172 4.23 -4.07 -3.57
N MET A 173 2.91 -3.90 -3.62
CA MET A 173 2.05 -4.52 -4.61
C MET A 173 1.70 -3.53 -5.72
N PRO A 174 1.88 -3.89 -7.01
CA PRO A 174 1.41 -3.08 -8.12
C PRO A 174 -0.09 -2.80 -8.05
N LEU A 175 -0.54 -1.63 -8.53
CA LEU A 175 -1.97 -1.28 -8.61
C LEU A 175 -2.82 -2.33 -9.36
N SER A 176 -2.26 -2.95 -10.40
CA SER A 176 -2.92 -4.04 -11.13
C SER A 176 -3.15 -5.26 -10.25
N SER A 177 -2.12 -5.69 -9.51
CA SER A 177 -2.25 -6.82 -8.58
C SER A 177 -3.26 -6.51 -7.47
N LEU A 178 -3.24 -5.31 -6.91
CA LEU A 178 -4.23 -4.87 -5.91
C LEU A 178 -5.66 -4.95 -6.47
N ALA A 179 -5.86 -4.48 -7.70
CA ALA A 179 -7.16 -4.52 -8.36
C ALA A 179 -7.61 -5.95 -8.66
N GLU A 180 -6.71 -6.83 -9.12
CA GLU A 180 -6.98 -8.24 -9.39
C GLU A 180 -7.45 -8.99 -8.14
N GLN A 181 -6.80 -8.76 -6.98
CA GLN A 181 -7.19 -9.44 -5.73
C GLN A 181 -8.65 -9.18 -5.35
N ILE A 182 -9.19 -8.01 -5.69
CA ILE A 182 -10.56 -7.63 -5.38
C ILE A 182 -11.48 -7.63 -6.61
N GLN A 183 -11.01 -8.18 -7.74
CA GLN A 183 -11.74 -8.25 -9.02
C GLN A 183 -12.24 -6.86 -9.51
N PHE A 184 -11.42 -5.83 -9.31
CA PHE A 184 -11.72 -4.46 -9.71
C PHE A 184 -11.14 -4.14 -11.08
N SER A 185 -11.92 -3.49 -11.95
CA SER A 185 -11.43 -3.01 -13.25
C SER A 185 -10.79 -1.64 -13.10
N LEU A 186 -9.48 -1.55 -13.37
CA LEU A 186 -8.77 -0.27 -13.34
C LEU A 186 -9.32 0.70 -14.40
N PRO A 187 -9.37 2.01 -14.11
CA PRO A 187 -9.68 3.01 -15.12
C PRO A 187 -8.56 3.08 -16.16
N GLN A 188 -8.95 3.25 -17.42
CA GLN A 188 -8.04 3.41 -18.55
C GLN A 188 -7.08 4.60 -18.33
#